data_AF-A0A8B6DIV5-F1
#
_entry.id   AF-A0A8B6DIV5-F1
#
_cell.length_a   1.000
_cell.length_b   1.000
_cell.length_c   1.000
_cell.angle_alpha   90.00
_cell.angle_beta   90.00
_cell.angle_gamma   90.00
#
_symmetry.space_group_name_H-M   'P 1'
#
loop_
_entity.id
_entity.type
_entity.pdbx_description
1 polymer ?
#
loop_
_entity_poly.entity_id
_entity_poly.type
_entity_poly.pdbx_seq_one_letter_code
_entity_poly.pdbx_strand_id
1 'polypeptide(L)'
;MDINLRPQWRLWNFPSQRPVCGKCGILHNRICFANFKTCFKCGRKGHYARMCFARIPSVKAKEQQTTIKKTKVKSKRRTERDRSRWIQHMDRKQPMFELPFSNIRNAAFVSVLETNQSVKVELKRVKEKLKEKNINGEKFKDQHNMKDEEISNLKEQLHTMWERAQLYVKQNEEFRKI
;
A
#
# COMPACT_ATOMS: atom_id res chain seq x y z
N MET A 1 18.38 -10.61 -42.12
CA MET A 1 19.13 -9.36 -41.89
C MET A 1 18.35 -8.57 -40.86
N ASP A 2 18.64 -8.75 -39.57
CA ASP A 2 17.90 -8.08 -38.49
C ASP A 2 18.50 -6.70 -38.20
N ILE A 3 17.78 -5.69 -38.68
CA ILE A 3 18.08 -4.28 -38.51
C ILE A 3 17.85 -3.92 -37.04
N ASN A 4 18.95 -3.85 -36.27
CA ASN A 4 18.98 -3.31 -34.93
C ASN A 4 18.71 -1.79 -34.98
N LEU A 5 17.45 -1.39 -34.99
CA LEU A 5 17.02 0.00 -34.77
C LEU A 5 17.26 0.39 -33.32
N ARG A 6 18.49 0.83 -33.04
CA ARG A 6 18.88 1.49 -31.78
C ARG A 6 18.31 2.92 -31.80
N PRO A 7 17.46 3.33 -30.84
CA PRO A 7 16.89 4.67 -30.85
C PRO A 7 17.95 5.77 -30.67
N GLN A 8 17.88 6.80 -31.51
CA GLN A 8 18.88 7.86 -31.76
C GLN A 8 19.09 8.87 -30.60
N TRP A 9 18.35 8.78 -29.50
CA TRP A 9 18.40 9.77 -28.41
C TRP A 9 19.54 9.57 -27.39
N ARG A 10 20.51 8.68 -27.64
CA ARG A 10 21.76 8.53 -26.85
C ARG A 10 22.99 9.17 -27.49
N LEU A 11 22.82 10.32 -28.15
CA LEU A 11 23.91 11.08 -28.76
C LEU A 11 24.31 12.35 -27.96
N TRP A 12 23.92 12.44 -26.69
CA TRP A 12 24.43 13.48 -25.80
C TRP A 12 25.73 12.99 -25.14
N ASN A 13 26.84 13.44 -25.71
CA ASN A 13 28.20 13.29 -25.19
C ASN A 13 28.33 13.95 -23.80
N PHE A 14 28.44 13.14 -22.75
CA PHE A 14 28.98 13.57 -21.45
C PHE A 14 30.38 12.95 -21.28
N PRO A 15 31.41 13.74 -20.94
CA PRO A 15 32.79 13.25 -20.89
C PRO A 15 33.05 12.44 -19.62
N SER A 16 33.83 11.36 -19.77
CA SER A 16 34.53 10.64 -18.70
C SER A 16 33.68 9.95 -17.60
N GLN A 17 32.77 9.06 -18.00
CA GLN A 17 32.39 7.95 -17.11
C GLN A 17 32.80 6.63 -17.77
N ARG A 18 33.61 5.83 -17.06
CA ARG A 18 33.97 4.47 -17.50
C ARG A 18 32.67 3.74 -17.90
N PRO A 19 32.65 2.94 -18.99
CA PRO A 19 31.42 2.34 -19.46
C PRO A 19 30.86 1.39 -18.40
N VAL A 20 29.70 1.73 -17.83
CA VAL A 20 28.95 0.85 -16.94
C VAL A 20 28.45 -0.36 -17.73
N CYS A 21 28.47 -1.53 -17.11
CA CYS A 21 28.04 -2.74 -17.80
C CYS A 21 26.52 -2.72 -18.08
N GLY A 22 26.12 -2.90 -19.33
CA GLY A 22 24.70 -2.93 -19.73
C GLY A 22 23.87 -4.06 -19.11
N LYS A 23 24.51 -5.09 -18.55
CA LYS A 23 23.85 -6.23 -17.89
C LYS A 23 23.55 -5.98 -16.41
N CYS A 24 24.44 -5.29 -15.70
CA CYS A 24 24.33 -5.07 -14.25
C CYS A 24 24.25 -3.61 -13.82
N GLY A 25 24.67 -2.65 -14.65
CA GLY A 25 24.72 -1.22 -14.36
C GLY A 25 25.86 -0.80 -13.42
N ILE A 26 26.85 -1.67 -13.18
CA ILE A 26 27.99 -1.42 -12.29
C ILE A 26 29.29 -1.51 -13.12
N LEU A 27 30.34 -0.81 -12.68
CA LEU A 27 31.69 -0.92 -13.23
C LEU A 27 32.36 -2.22 -12.79
N HIS A 28 32.82 -3.03 -13.74
CA HIS A 28 33.62 -4.22 -13.48
C HIS A 28 34.52 -4.53 -14.68
N ASN A 29 35.65 -5.20 -14.45
CA ASN A 29 36.73 -5.23 -15.44
C ASN A 29 36.58 -6.30 -16.53
N ARG A 30 35.80 -7.37 -16.33
CA ARG A 30 35.53 -8.44 -17.34
C ARG A 30 34.46 -9.45 -16.92
N ILE A 31 34.42 -9.81 -15.64
CA ILE A 31 33.44 -10.77 -15.11
C ILE A 31 32.22 -10.01 -14.58
N CYS A 32 31.06 -10.27 -15.19
CA CYS A 32 29.80 -9.71 -14.72
C CYS A 32 29.10 -10.71 -13.78
N PHE A 33 28.90 -10.34 -12.52
CA PHE A 33 28.16 -11.20 -11.57
C PHE A 33 26.71 -11.47 -12.00
N ALA A 34 26.14 -10.62 -12.87
CA ALA A 34 24.82 -10.85 -13.44
C ALA A 34 24.76 -12.03 -14.42
N ASN A 35 25.90 -12.50 -14.96
CA ASN A 35 25.94 -13.70 -15.82
C ASN A 35 25.42 -14.95 -15.08
N PHE A 36 25.65 -15.04 -13.77
CA PHE A 36 25.24 -16.18 -12.95
C PHE A 36 23.88 -15.97 -12.26
N LYS A 37 23.21 -14.82 -12.47
CA LYS A 37 21.93 -14.51 -11.85
C LYS A 37 20.79 -14.66 -12.85
N THR A 38 19.73 -15.35 -12.42
CA THR A 38 18.45 -15.44 -13.11
C THR A 38 17.62 -14.20 -12.80
N CYS A 39 17.05 -13.59 -13.84
CA CYS A 39 16.18 -12.44 -13.69
C CYS A 39 14.81 -12.89 -13.14
N PHE A 40 14.39 -12.31 -12.02
CA PHE A 40 13.07 -12.60 -11.42
C PHE A 40 11.87 -12.16 -12.27
N LYS A 41 12.07 -11.29 -13.28
CA LYS A 41 10.97 -10.84 -14.16
C LYS A 41 10.75 -11.77 -15.35
N CYS A 42 11.83 -12.23 -15.98
CA CYS A 42 11.75 -12.99 -17.24
C CYS A 42 12.35 -14.40 -17.18
N GLY A 43 12.90 -14.81 -16.03
CA GLY A 43 13.54 -16.11 -15.82
C GLY A 43 14.91 -16.29 -16.49
N ARG A 44 15.31 -15.40 -17.42
CA ARG A 44 16.56 -15.54 -18.18
C ARG A 44 17.78 -15.15 -17.34
N LYS A 45 18.90 -15.84 -17.56
CA LYS A 45 20.20 -15.52 -16.93
C LYS A 45 20.85 -14.30 -17.61
N GLY A 46 21.79 -13.65 -16.94
CA GLY A 46 22.64 -12.63 -17.57
C GLY A 46 22.26 -11.17 -17.32
N HIS A 47 21.30 -10.88 -16.44
CA HIS A 47 20.92 -9.52 -16.05
C HIS A 47 20.12 -9.50 -14.75
N TYR A 48 20.06 -8.33 -14.09
CA TYR A 48 19.17 -8.10 -12.96
C TYR A 48 17.77 -7.66 -13.40
N ALA A 49 16.76 -7.88 -12.55
CA ALA A 49 15.36 -7.47 -12.81
C ALA A 49 15.19 -5.97 -13.12
N ARG A 50 16.10 -5.10 -12.64
CA ARG A 50 16.13 -3.66 -12.96
C ARG A 50 16.60 -3.36 -14.38
N MET A 51 17.43 -4.24 -14.97
CA MET A 51 17.96 -4.14 -16.33
C MET A 51 17.18 -5.05 -17.31
N CYS A 52 16.01 -5.55 -16.90
CA CYS A 52 15.20 -6.43 -17.75
C CYS A 52 14.51 -5.61 -18.84
N PHE A 53 14.83 -5.90 -20.10
CA PHE A 53 14.21 -5.27 -21.27
C PHE A 53 12.94 -5.99 -21.75
N ALA A 54 12.59 -7.10 -21.12
CA ALA A 54 11.40 -7.85 -21.49
C ALA A 54 10.15 -7.03 -21.12
N ARG A 55 9.41 -6.58 -22.15
CA ARG A 55 8.03 -6.10 -22.00
C ARG A 55 7.14 -7.33 -21.81
N ILE A 56 7.25 -7.98 -20.66
CA ILE A 56 6.31 -9.05 -20.32
C ILE A 56 5.02 -8.33 -19.93
N PRO A 57 3.90 -8.47 -20.68
CA PRO A 57 2.62 -8.07 -20.15
C PRO A 57 2.46 -8.83 -18.85
N SER A 58 2.22 -8.12 -17.75
CA SER A 58 2.11 -8.69 -16.42
C SER A 58 0.97 -9.72 -16.40
N VAL A 59 1.25 -10.95 -16.81
CA VAL A 59 0.39 -12.08 -16.57
C VAL A 59 0.48 -12.26 -15.07
N LYS A 60 -0.56 -11.80 -14.39
CA LYS A 60 -0.76 -12.01 -12.97
C LYS A 60 -0.76 -13.52 -12.79
N ALA A 61 0.38 -14.08 -12.39
CA ALA A 61 0.46 -15.42 -11.85
C ALA A 61 -0.43 -15.41 -10.60
N LYS A 62 -1.71 -15.72 -10.77
CA LYS A 62 -2.63 -16.07 -9.70
C LYS A 62 -2.27 -17.49 -9.28
N GLU A 63 -1.14 -17.62 -8.62
CA GLU A 63 -0.76 -18.87 -7.95
C GLU A 63 -0.87 -18.63 -6.46
N GLN A 64 -2.07 -18.96 -5.97
CA GLN A 64 -2.41 -19.39 -4.61
C GLN A 64 -1.52 -18.83 -3.47
N GLN A 65 -1.39 -17.50 -3.39
CA GLN A 65 -1.02 -16.86 -2.13
C GLN A 65 -2.29 -16.69 -1.31
N THR A 66 -2.50 -17.59 -0.36
CA THR A 66 -3.38 -17.39 0.77
C THR A 66 -3.18 -15.97 1.30
N THR A 67 -4.26 -15.18 1.28
CA THR A 67 -4.22 -13.74 1.55
C THR A 67 -4.09 -13.47 3.05
N ILE A 68 -2.95 -13.80 3.64
CA ILE A 68 -2.54 -13.18 4.90
C ILE A 68 -2.00 -11.81 4.52
N LYS A 69 -2.88 -10.80 4.51
CA LYS A 69 -2.50 -9.39 4.46
C LYS A 69 -1.67 -9.10 5.71
N LYS A 70 -0.36 -9.38 5.67
CA LYS A 70 0.59 -8.98 6.71
C LYS A 70 0.62 -7.46 6.71
N THR A 71 -0.19 -6.82 7.55
CA THR A 71 -0.02 -5.43 7.90
C THR A 71 1.37 -5.32 8.49
N LYS A 72 2.28 -4.60 7.81
CA LYS A 72 3.63 -4.37 8.32
C LYS A 72 3.51 -3.44 9.53
N VAL A 73 3.16 -4.00 10.69
CA VAL A 73 3.15 -3.29 11.96
C VAL A 73 4.60 -2.88 12.24
N LYS A 74 4.87 -1.56 12.24
CA LYS A 74 6.18 -1.04 12.63
C LYS A 74 6.46 -1.46 14.07
N SER A 75 7.70 -1.84 14.37
CA SER A 75 8.09 -2.11 15.75
C SER A 75 7.88 -0.86 16.61
N LYS A 76 7.51 -1.05 17.89
CA LYS A 76 7.31 0.05 18.84
C LYS A 76 8.53 1.01 18.87
N ARG A 77 9.74 0.45 18.84
CA ARG A 77 11.01 1.19 18.79
C ARG A 77 11.15 2.08 17.55
N ARG A 78 10.62 1.66 16.40
CA ARG A 78 10.64 2.46 15.16
C ARG A 78 9.61 3.59 15.21
N THR A 79 8.42 3.30 15.71
CA THR A 79 7.37 4.31 15.88
C THR A 79 7.80 5.41 16.84
N GLU A 80 8.44 5.05 17.96
CA GLU A 80 8.95 6.04 18.92
C GLU A 80 10.04 6.91 18.32
N ARG A 81 11.00 6.32 17.59
CA ARG A 81 12.04 7.08 16.89
C ARG A 81 11.48 8.06 15.85
N ASP A 82 10.48 7.61 15.07
CA ASP A 82 9.80 8.46 14.09
C ASP A 82 9.07 9.62 14.80
N ARG A 83 8.46 9.37 15.97
CA ARG A 83 7.80 10.38 16.81
C ARG A 83 8.80 11.40 17.35
N SER A 84 9.93 10.97 17.93
CA SER A 84 10.95 11.89 18.47
C SER A 84 11.53 12.79 17.38
N ARG A 85 11.75 12.26 16.17
CA ARG A 85 12.21 13.06 15.02
C ARG A 85 11.22 14.15 14.63
N TRP A 86 9.92 13.84 14.70
CA TRP A 86 8.87 14.81 14.40
C TRP A 86 8.78 15.91 15.47
N ILE A 87 8.89 15.54 16.76
CA ILE A 87 8.93 16.52 17.87
C ILE A 87 10.12 17.46 17.69
N GLN A 88 11.32 16.91 17.49
CA GLN A 88 12.52 17.72 17.26
C GLN A 88 12.41 18.63 16.03
N HIS A 89 11.75 18.16 14.96
CA HIS A 89 11.48 18.99 13.79
C HIS A 89 10.55 20.18 14.14
N MET A 90 9.52 19.95 14.95
CA MET A 90 8.61 21.00 15.38
C MET A 90 9.27 21.98 16.36
N ASP A 91 10.09 21.49 17.30
CA ASP A 91 10.85 22.34 18.23
C ASP A 91 11.81 23.27 17.48
N ARG A 92 12.50 22.75 16.45
CA ARG A 92 13.39 23.58 15.60
C ARG A 92 12.64 24.57 14.72
N LYS A 93 11.35 24.32 14.46
CA LYS A 93 10.47 25.21 13.72
C LYS A 93 9.71 26.17 14.62
N GLN A 94 10.32 26.51 15.76
CA GLN A 94 9.95 27.58 16.70
C GLN A 94 8.79 28.43 16.15
N PRO A 95 7.58 28.31 16.71
CA PRO A 95 6.40 28.90 16.11
C PRO A 95 6.66 30.40 15.92
N MET A 96 6.28 30.93 14.75
CA MET A 96 6.39 32.35 14.37
C MET A 96 5.95 33.35 15.47
N PHE A 97 5.22 32.87 16.49
CA PHE A 97 4.82 33.56 17.70
C PHE A 97 5.97 34.01 18.62
N GLU A 98 7.13 33.33 18.63
CA GLU A 98 8.27 33.70 19.47
C GLU A 98 9.22 34.72 18.81
N LEU A 99 8.93 35.13 17.57
CA LEU A 99 9.66 36.22 16.91
C LEU A 99 9.22 37.57 17.54
N PRO A 100 10.13 38.56 17.62
CA PRO A 100 9.86 39.88 18.26
C PRO A 100 8.74 40.70 17.60
N PHE A 101 8.14 40.19 16.53
CA PHE A 101 6.98 40.77 15.84
C PHE A 101 5.64 40.47 16.53
N SER A 102 5.59 39.59 17.55
CA SER A 102 4.35 39.22 18.25
C SER A 102 3.68 40.38 19.00
N ASN A 103 4.40 41.49 19.23
CA ASN A 103 3.88 42.71 19.85
C ASN A 103 3.53 43.82 18.85
N ILE A 104 3.67 43.59 17.54
CA ILE A 104 3.24 44.58 16.53
C ILE A 104 1.72 44.49 16.41
N ARG A 105 1.02 45.40 17.09
CA ARG A 105 -0.43 45.61 16.92
C ARG A 105 -0.70 46.33 15.60
N ASN A 106 -0.50 45.65 14.48
CA ASN A 106 -1.05 46.09 13.21
C ASN A 106 -2.53 45.66 13.16
N ALA A 107 -3.46 46.61 13.08
CA ALA A 107 -4.90 46.32 13.04
C ALA A 107 -5.29 45.35 11.92
N ALA A 108 -4.58 45.40 10.77
CA ALA A 108 -4.78 44.46 9.67
C ALA A 108 -4.30 43.04 9.99
N PHE A 109 -3.31 42.89 10.88
CA PHE A 109 -2.83 41.58 11.33
C PHE A 109 -3.74 40.98 12.41
N VAL A 110 -4.25 41.82 13.33
CA VAL A 110 -5.17 41.39 14.39
C VAL A 110 -6.50 40.91 13.82
N SER A 111 -7.06 41.59 12.81
CA SER A 111 -8.28 41.14 12.13
C SER A 111 -8.10 39.78 11.41
N VAL A 112 -6.91 39.52 10.85
CA VAL A 112 -6.56 38.21 10.29
C VAL A 112 -6.44 37.15 11.39
N LEU A 113 -5.93 37.47 12.58
CA LEU A 113 -5.89 36.52 13.70
C LEU A 113 -7.28 36.21 14.27
N GLU A 114 -8.16 37.21 14.35
CA GLU A 114 -9.56 37.05 14.80
C GLU A 114 -10.38 36.20 13.82
N THR A 115 -10.21 36.41 12.50
CA THR A 115 -10.83 35.55 11.49
C THR A 115 -10.33 34.10 11.61
N ASN A 116 -9.04 33.89 11.89
CA ASN A 116 -8.50 32.55 12.17
C ASN A 116 -9.09 31.93 13.44
N GLN A 117 -9.43 32.73 14.46
CA GLN A 117 -10.09 32.25 15.67
C GLN A 117 -11.55 31.83 15.39
N SER A 118 -12.26 32.59 14.57
CA SER A 118 -13.60 32.21 14.07
C SER A 118 -13.56 30.90 13.28
N VAL A 119 -12.59 30.75 12.37
CA VAL A 119 -12.38 29.51 11.60
C VAL A 119 -12.06 28.32 12.52
N LYS A 120 -11.32 28.51 13.61
CA LYS A 120 -11.05 27.46 14.60
C LYS A 120 -12.33 27.01 15.32
N VAL A 121 -13.24 27.93 15.63
CA VAL A 121 -14.53 27.61 16.25
C VAL A 121 -15.41 26.83 15.26
N GLU A 122 -15.49 27.26 14.00
CA GLU A 122 -16.23 26.52 12.97
C GLU A 122 -15.62 25.14 12.70
N LEU A 123 -14.29 25.01 12.69
CA LEU A 123 -13.62 23.71 12.57
C LEU A 123 -13.94 22.78 13.75
N LYS A 124 -14.07 23.29 14.97
CA LYS A 124 -14.52 22.49 16.13
C LYS A 124 -15.96 22.02 15.93
N ARG A 125 -16.86 22.91 15.52
CA ARG A 125 -18.26 22.59 15.25
C ARG A 125 -18.40 21.54 14.13
N VAL A 126 -17.65 21.66 13.04
CA VAL A 126 -17.64 20.67 11.95
C VAL A 126 -17.11 19.31 12.43
N LYS A 127 -16.07 19.30 13.26
CA LYS A 127 -15.53 18.06 13.85
C LYS A 127 -16.54 17.36 14.76
N GLU A 128 -17.31 18.10 15.55
CA GLU A 128 -18.39 17.56 16.39
C GLU A 128 -19.49 16.94 15.52
N LYS A 129 -19.96 17.65 14.50
CA LYS A 129 -20.94 17.13 13.53
C LYS A 129 -20.45 15.86 12.82
N LEU A 130 -19.15 15.76 12.51
CA LEU A 130 -18.57 14.56 11.91
C LEU A 130 -18.47 13.40 12.91
N LYS A 131 -18.20 13.66 14.19
CA LYS A 131 -18.22 12.61 15.23
C LYS A 131 -19.62 12.03 15.41
N GLU A 132 -20.64 12.88 15.45
CA GLU A 132 -22.05 12.44 15.53
C GLU A 132 -22.45 11.56 14.34
N LYS A 133 -22.05 11.93 13.12
CA LYS A 133 -22.25 11.10 11.93
C LYS A 133 -21.47 9.78 11.97
N ASN A 134 -20.31 9.75 12.63
CA ASN A 134 -19.52 8.53 12.77
C ASN A 134 -20.15 7.54 13.77
N ILE A 135 -20.84 8.03 14.80
CA ILE A 135 -21.66 7.19 15.71
C ILE A 135 -22.78 6.48 14.94
N ASN A 136 -23.38 7.15 13.95
CA ASN A 136 -24.35 6.51 13.05
C ASN A 136 -23.71 5.46 12.13
N GLY A 137 -22.44 5.64 11.78
CA GLY A 137 -21.66 4.65 11.03
C GLY A 137 -21.33 3.39 11.83
N GLU A 138 -21.14 3.48 13.14
CA GLU A 138 -20.96 2.31 14.03
C GLU A 138 -22.25 1.50 14.15
N LYS A 139 -23.40 2.16 14.35
CA LYS A 139 -24.72 1.49 14.37
C LYS A 139 -25.01 0.71 13.08
N PHE A 140 -24.56 1.20 11.94
CA PHE A 140 -24.73 0.51 10.65
C PHE A 140 -23.84 -0.74 10.52
N LYS A 141 -22.66 -0.75 11.16
CA LYS A 141 -21.78 -1.93 11.20
C LYS A 141 -22.35 -3.03 12.08
N ASP A 142 -22.97 -2.68 13.20
CA ASP A 142 -23.59 -3.65 14.10
C ASP A 142 -24.75 -4.39 13.41
N GLN A 143 -25.57 -3.68 12.64
CA GLN A 143 -26.62 -4.29 11.82
C GLN A 143 -26.08 -5.19 10.70
N HIS A 144 -24.93 -4.83 10.10
CA HIS A 144 -24.28 -5.67 9.09
C HIS A 144 -23.72 -6.95 9.70
N ASN A 145 -23.11 -6.85 10.88
CA ASN A 145 -22.56 -8.01 11.60
C ASN A 145 -23.65 -9.02 11.99
N MET A 146 -24.81 -8.56 12.47
CA MET A 146 -25.94 -9.45 12.76
C MET A 146 -26.43 -10.20 11.52
N LYS A 147 -26.51 -9.53 10.37
CA LYS A 147 -26.90 -10.17 9.10
C LYS A 147 -25.85 -11.16 8.61
N ASP A 148 -24.57 -10.88 8.82
CA ASP A 148 -23.49 -11.81 8.46
C ASP A 148 -23.54 -13.10 9.30
N GLU A 149 -23.93 -13.01 10.57
CA GLU A 149 -24.11 -14.17 11.45
C GLU A 149 -25.33 -15.01 11.03
N GLU A 150 -26.46 -14.38 10.68
CA GLU A 150 -27.63 -15.05 10.11
C GLU A 150 -27.28 -15.78 8.81
N ILE A 151 -26.53 -15.14 7.90
CA ILE A 151 -26.07 -15.75 6.65
C ILE A 151 -25.14 -16.94 6.92
N SER A 152 -24.28 -16.85 7.93
CA SER A 152 -23.39 -17.95 8.32
C SER A 152 -24.20 -19.17 8.80
N ASN A 153 -25.19 -18.94 9.66
CA ASN A 153 -26.05 -20.00 10.18
C ASN A 153 -26.87 -20.68 9.07
N LEU A 154 -27.44 -19.89 8.14
CA LEU A 154 -28.16 -20.43 6.98
C LEU A 154 -27.27 -21.29 6.06
N LYS A 155 -26.00 -20.91 5.87
CA LYS A 155 -25.05 -21.71 5.09
C LYS A 155 -24.74 -23.05 5.76
N GLU A 156 -24.60 -23.07 7.09
CA GLU A 156 -24.36 -24.28 7.85
C GLU A 156 -25.57 -25.23 7.80
N GLN A 157 -26.78 -24.69 7.93
CA GLN A 157 -28.02 -25.45 7.73
C GLN A 157 -28.10 -26.04 6.32
N LEU A 158 -27.77 -25.28 5.28
CA LEU A 158 -27.80 -25.76 3.91
C LEU A 158 -26.75 -26.86 3.66
N HIS A 159 -25.57 -26.75 4.28
CA HIS A 159 -24.54 -27.78 4.23
C HIS A 159 -25.00 -29.08 4.89
N THR A 160 -25.54 -29.01 6.10
CA THR A 160 -26.03 -30.20 6.81
C THR A 160 -27.19 -30.89 6.07
N MET A 161 -28.08 -30.11 5.45
CA MET A 161 -29.14 -30.65 4.58
C MET A 161 -28.56 -31.37 3.35
N TRP A 162 -27.54 -30.80 2.73
CA TRP A 162 -26.89 -31.41 1.57
C TRP A 162 -26.19 -32.73 1.94
N GLU A 163 -25.47 -32.79 3.07
CA GLU A 163 -24.85 -34.02 3.55
C GLU A 163 -25.87 -35.13 3.84
N ARG A 164 -27.00 -34.79 4.47
CA ARG A 164 -28.10 -35.74 4.68
C ARG A 164 -28.64 -36.26 3.36
N ALA A 165 -28.85 -35.39 2.38
CA ALA A 165 -29.31 -35.80 1.05
C ALA A 165 -28.32 -36.76 0.36
N GLN A 166 -27.01 -36.51 0.48
CA GLN A 166 -25.98 -37.40 -0.06
C GLN A 166 -26.00 -38.78 0.62
N LEU A 167 -26.24 -38.84 1.93
CA LEU A 167 -26.37 -40.12 2.65
C LEU A 167 -27.61 -40.90 2.20
N TYR A 168 -28.75 -40.22 2.01
CA TYR A 168 -29.95 -40.87 1.48
C TYR A 168 -29.74 -41.46 0.08
N VAL A 169 -29.05 -40.75 -0.81
CA VAL A 169 -28.71 -41.26 -2.14
C VAL A 169 -27.82 -42.50 -2.04
N LYS A 170 -26.78 -42.46 -1.20
CA LYS A 170 -25.89 -43.63 -0.98
C LYS A 170 -26.64 -44.84 -0.43
N GLN A 171 -27.49 -44.65 0.58
CA GLN A 171 -28.31 -45.74 1.13
C GLN A 171 -29.22 -46.35 0.06
N ASN A 172 -29.87 -45.52 -0.75
CA ASN A 172 -30.73 -46.00 -1.83
C ASN A 172 -29.97 -46.73 -2.94
N GLU A 173 -28.71 -46.36 -3.23
CA GLU A 173 -27.86 -47.11 -4.16
C GLU A 173 -27.45 -48.47 -3.62
N GLU A 174 -27.23 -48.60 -2.31
CA GLU A 174 -26.95 -49.89 -1.66
C GLU A 174 -28.18 -50.81 -1.70
N PHE A 175 -29.38 -50.29 -1.43
CA PHE A 175 -30.63 -51.04 -1.55
C PHE A 175 -30.91 -51.53 -2.98
N ARG A 176 -30.46 -50.82 -4.01
CA ARG A 176 -30.62 -51.24 -5.42
C ARG A 176 -29.66 -52.34 -5.87
N LYS A 177 -28.62 -52.65 -5.09
CA LYS A 177 -27.61 -53.68 -5.43
C LYS A 177 -27.94 -55.06 -4.86
N ILE A 178 -28.97 -55.17 -4.02
CA ILE A 178 -29.52 -56.40 -3.45
C ILE A 178 -30.71 -56.83 -4.30
#